data_AF-A0A2K4MLL3-F1
#
_entry.id   AF-A0A2K4MLL3-F1
#
_cell.length_a   1.000
_cell.length_b   1.000
_cell.length_c   1.000
_cell.angle_alpha   90.00
_cell.angle_beta   90.00
_cell.angle_gamma   90.00
#
_symmetry.space_group_name_H-M   'P 1'
#
loop_
_entity.id
_entity.type
_entity.pdbx_description
1 polymer ?
#
loop_
_entity_poly.entity_id
_entity_poly.type
_entity_poly.pdbx_seq_one_letter_code
_entity_poly.pdbx_strand_id
1 'polypeptide(L)'
;MRLVALCLTGMLAAAPALANCVNLAGRSFCAPPGGQAVLHQGQAYCSAGACVVDSFGNLFCSPYPGGGAIFANGSFYAGPGLCLLGPDGAPHCAAAPNGSCNIGPAGQVVCEGGSTVVPAVRPPLCQ
;
A
#
# COMPACT_ATOMS: atom_id res chain seq x y z
N MET A 1 -2.52 -38.20 -43.43
CA MET A 1 -2.07 -36.81 -43.63
C MET A 1 -1.87 -36.16 -42.28
N ARG A 2 -0.64 -35.70 -42.02
CA ARG A 2 -0.21 -35.02 -40.79
C ARG A 2 -0.87 -33.64 -40.71
N LEU A 3 -1.47 -33.31 -39.57
CA LEU A 3 -1.64 -31.92 -39.16
C LEU A 3 -1.00 -31.76 -37.79
N VAL A 4 0.24 -31.27 -37.87
CA VAL A 4 1.00 -30.63 -36.80
C VAL A 4 0.35 -29.26 -36.59
N ALA A 5 -0.11 -28.95 -35.38
CA ALA A 5 -0.43 -27.59 -34.95
C ALA A 5 -0.20 -27.51 -33.44
N LEU A 6 1.04 -27.22 -33.05
CA LEU A 6 1.50 -25.90 -32.62
C LEU A 6 1.34 -25.74 -31.09
N CYS A 7 2.42 -26.11 -30.39
CA CYS A 7 2.73 -25.59 -29.07
C CYS A 7 2.77 -24.06 -29.13
N LEU A 8 1.77 -23.39 -28.57
CA LEU A 8 1.84 -21.98 -28.15
C LEU A 8 2.12 -21.99 -26.64
N THR A 9 3.38 -22.18 -26.26
CA THR A 9 4.25 -21.12 -25.71
C THR A 9 3.56 -20.27 -24.66
N GLY A 10 3.88 -20.58 -23.41
CA GLY A 10 3.55 -19.77 -22.25
C GLY A 10 4.23 -18.40 -22.31
N MET A 11 3.46 -17.39 -21.96
CA MET A 11 3.92 -16.12 -21.42
C MET A 11 2.88 -15.69 -20.40
N LEU A 12 2.91 -16.30 -19.21
CA LEU A 12 2.36 -15.65 -18.03
C LEU A 12 3.32 -14.51 -17.71
N ALA A 13 2.99 -13.33 -18.21
CA ALA A 13 3.62 -12.08 -17.82
C ALA A 13 3.39 -11.90 -16.31
N ALA A 14 4.36 -12.32 -15.49
CA ALA A 14 4.46 -11.85 -14.13
C ALA A 14 4.77 -10.35 -14.23
N ALA A 15 3.71 -9.53 -14.14
CA ALA A 15 3.90 -8.10 -13.96
C ALA A 15 4.78 -7.92 -12.72
N PRO A 16 5.98 -7.32 -12.82
CA PRO A 16 6.73 -7.00 -11.62
C PRO A 16 5.85 -6.02 -10.85
N ALA A 17 5.38 -6.42 -9.68
CA ALA A 17 4.87 -5.47 -8.70
C ALA A 17 5.97 -4.43 -8.53
N LEU A 18 5.77 -3.24 -9.09
CA LEU A 18 6.81 -2.23 -9.27
C LEU A 18 7.41 -1.93 -7.90
N ALA A 19 8.65 -2.36 -7.70
CA ALA A 19 9.39 -2.04 -6.50
C ALA A 19 9.53 -0.52 -6.43
N ASN A 20 9.03 0.07 -5.35
CA ASN A 20 9.21 1.49 -5.08
C ASN A 20 10.61 1.69 -4.49
N CYS A 21 11.43 2.54 -5.11
CA CYS A 21 12.80 2.80 -4.67
C CYS A 21 13.04 4.29 -4.44
N VAL A 22 13.91 4.61 -3.48
CA VAL A 22 14.42 5.95 -3.20
C VAL A 22 15.95 5.98 -3.31
N ASN A 23 16.52 7.13 -3.64
CA ASN A 23 17.96 7.34 -3.63
C ASN A 23 18.38 8.19 -2.43
N LEU A 24 19.33 7.70 -1.63
CA LEU A 24 19.92 8.44 -0.52
C LEU A 24 21.45 8.38 -0.64
N ALA A 25 22.06 9.56 -0.82
CA ALA A 25 23.51 9.72 -0.97
C ALA A 25 24.12 8.83 -2.06
N GLY A 26 23.46 8.71 -3.21
CA GLY A 26 23.94 7.92 -4.35
C GLY A 26 23.66 6.42 -4.24
N ARG A 27 23.08 5.95 -3.13
CA ARG A 27 22.64 4.56 -2.95
C ARG A 27 21.14 4.45 -3.15
N SER A 28 20.69 3.44 -3.90
CA SER A 28 19.28 3.14 -4.09
C SER A 28 18.79 2.14 -3.03
N PHE A 29 17.66 2.43 -2.41
CA PHE A 29 16.98 1.57 -1.46
C PHE A 29 15.58 1.27 -1.99
N CYS A 30 15.22 -0.01 -2.06
CA CYS A 30 13.96 -0.45 -2.64
C CYS A 30 13.12 -1.18 -1.60
N ALA A 31 11.83 -0.87 -1.57
CA ALA A 31 10.87 -1.62 -0.79
C ALA A 31 10.65 -3.01 -1.39
N PRO A 32 10.20 -3.99 -0.59
CA PRO A 32 9.70 -5.24 -1.13
C PRO A 32 8.52 -5.01 -2.10
N PRO A 33 8.17 -5.98 -2.95
CA PRO A 33 6.99 -5.92 -3.81
C PRO A 33 5.72 -5.50 -3.05
N GLY A 34 5.01 -4.50 -3.57
CA GLY A 34 3.81 -3.91 -2.92
C GLY A 34 4.13 -2.90 -1.81
N GLY A 35 5.40 -2.76 -1.43
CA GLY A 35 5.88 -1.83 -0.42
C GLY A 35 6.15 -0.43 -0.93
N GLN A 36 6.47 0.45 0.03
CA GLN A 36 6.89 1.82 -0.23
C GLN A 36 8.27 2.09 0.37
N ALA A 37 9.14 2.71 -0.42
CA ALA A 37 10.38 3.27 0.06
C ALA A 37 10.19 4.79 0.21
N VAL A 38 10.56 5.34 1.35
CA VAL A 38 10.35 6.76 1.66
C VAL A 38 11.61 7.35 2.26
N LEU A 39 12.02 8.53 1.78
CA LEU A 39 13.00 9.35 2.47
C LEU A 39 12.28 10.19 3.52
N HIS A 40 12.66 10.02 4.78
CA HIS A 40 12.09 10.77 5.89
C HIS A 40 13.19 11.15 6.86
N GLN A 41 13.31 12.44 7.17
CA GLN A 41 14.30 12.98 8.11
C GLN A 41 15.74 12.51 7.85
N GLY A 42 16.14 12.45 6.58
CA GLY A 42 17.50 12.06 6.17
C GLY A 42 17.78 10.56 6.19
N GLN A 43 16.77 9.72 6.45
CA GLN A 43 16.88 8.26 6.43
C GLN A 43 15.96 7.66 5.36
N ALA A 44 16.32 6.49 4.86
CA ALA A 44 15.49 5.71 3.94
C ALA A 44 14.75 4.63 4.74
N TYR A 45 13.42 4.61 4.63
CA TYR A 45 12.53 3.63 5.26
C TYR A 45 11.85 2.77 4.20
N CYS A 46 11.73 1.48 4.47
CA CYS A 46 11.15 0.51 3.55
C CYS A 46 10.04 -0.27 4.27
N SER A 47 8.82 -0.18 3.78
CA SER A 47 7.63 -0.80 4.38
C SER A 47 7.02 -1.87 3.48
N ALA A 48 6.08 -2.65 4.04
CA ALA A 48 5.30 -3.61 3.28
C ALA A 48 4.18 -2.95 2.44
N GLY A 49 3.61 -1.83 2.90
CA GLY A 49 2.62 -1.07 2.15
C GLY A 49 2.82 0.44 2.25
N ALA A 50 1.77 1.22 1.93
CA ALA A 50 1.83 2.66 1.92
C ALA A 50 2.14 3.28 3.29
N CYS A 51 2.78 4.44 3.28
CA CYS A 51 3.17 5.23 4.44
C CYS A 51 2.44 6.57 4.46
N VAL A 52 2.20 7.07 5.67
CA VAL A 52 1.60 8.37 5.96
C VAL A 52 2.43 9.06 7.03
N VAL A 53 2.53 10.38 6.92
CA VAL A 53 3.20 11.25 7.89
C VAL A 53 2.19 12.26 8.43
N ASP A 54 2.21 12.51 9.74
CA ASP A 54 1.42 13.59 10.34
C ASP A 54 2.14 14.95 10.26
N SER A 55 1.47 16.01 10.73
CA SER A 55 2.04 17.36 10.78
C SER A 55 3.20 17.52 11.76
N PHE A 56 3.43 16.55 12.65
CA PHE A 56 4.56 16.53 13.59
C PHE A 56 5.75 15.72 13.06
N GLY A 57 5.63 15.14 11.85
CA GLY A 57 6.67 14.34 11.24
C GLY A 57 6.72 12.89 11.73
N ASN A 58 5.68 12.37 12.37
CA ASN A 58 5.59 10.96 12.72
C ASN A 58 5.23 10.14 11.48
N LEU A 59 6.12 9.22 11.08
CA LEU A 59 5.94 8.34 9.93
C LEU A 59 5.45 6.96 10.38
N PHE A 60 4.32 6.51 9.81
CA PHE A 60 3.76 5.18 10.00
C PHE A 60 3.30 4.58 8.68
N CYS A 61 3.36 3.27 8.56
CA CYS A 61 3.08 2.56 7.31
C CYS A 61 2.21 1.34 7.53
N SER A 62 1.61 0.87 6.43
CA SER A 62 0.84 -0.36 6.42
C SER A 62 1.75 -1.58 6.61
N PRO A 63 1.37 -2.51 7.49
CA PRO A 63 2.07 -3.79 7.62
C PRO A 63 1.72 -4.78 6.51
N TYR A 64 0.73 -4.47 5.65
CA TYR A 64 0.27 -5.35 4.59
C TYR A 64 0.97 -5.04 3.25
N PRO A 65 1.46 -6.06 2.52
CA PRO A 65 1.90 -5.91 1.13
C PRO A 65 0.84 -5.23 0.26
N GLY A 66 1.14 -4.06 -0.31
CA GLY A 66 0.20 -3.28 -1.13
C GLY A 66 -0.92 -2.58 -0.35
N GLY A 67 -0.92 -2.67 0.98
CA GLY A 67 -1.95 -2.09 1.82
C GLY A 67 -1.83 -0.58 1.98
N GLY A 68 -2.97 0.07 2.27
CA GLY A 68 -3.05 1.49 2.55
C GLY A 68 -2.75 1.82 4.00
N ALA A 69 -2.35 3.07 4.24
CA ALA A 69 -2.27 3.67 5.56
C ALA A 69 -2.87 5.08 5.53
N ILE A 70 -3.47 5.50 6.65
CA ILE A 70 -4.15 6.79 6.78
C ILE A 70 -3.99 7.35 8.20
N PHE A 71 -3.91 8.66 8.30
CA PHE A 71 -3.97 9.37 9.57
C PHE A 71 -5.39 9.91 9.79
N ALA A 72 -5.99 9.58 10.92
CA ALA A 72 -7.35 9.98 11.29
C ALA A 72 -7.41 10.26 12.78
N ASN A 73 -8.06 11.36 13.20
CA ASN A 73 -8.35 11.65 14.60
C ASN A 73 -7.15 11.49 15.55
N GLY A 74 -5.96 11.93 15.12
CA GLY A 74 -4.73 11.87 15.93
C GLY A 74 -4.03 10.52 15.95
N SER A 75 -4.49 9.53 15.18
CA SER A 75 -3.94 8.17 15.16
C SER A 75 -3.68 7.68 13.73
N PHE A 76 -2.82 6.67 13.61
CA PHE A 76 -2.45 6.07 12.34
C PHE A 76 -3.10 4.70 12.18
N TYR A 77 -3.78 4.51 11.06
CA TYR A 77 -4.50 3.30 10.72
C TYR A 77 -4.00 2.72 9.40
N ALA A 78 -4.19 1.43 9.23
CA ALA A 78 -3.81 0.70 8.04
C ALA A 78 -4.81 -0.42 7.74
N GLY A 79 -4.77 -0.91 6.50
CA GLY A 79 -5.49 -2.09 6.09
C GLY A 79 -4.89 -2.75 4.83
N PRO A 80 -5.42 -3.91 4.43
CA PRO A 80 -4.94 -4.67 3.28
C PRO A 80 -5.11 -3.98 1.93
N GLY A 81 -6.10 -3.09 1.79
CA GLY A 81 -6.32 -2.28 0.59
C GLY A 81 -6.27 -0.78 0.89
N LEU A 82 -6.78 0.01 -0.06
CA LEU A 82 -6.79 1.47 0.02
C LEU A 82 -7.61 1.95 1.22
N CYS A 83 -7.09 2.99 1.86
CA CYS A 83 -7.72 3.65 2.99
C CYS A 83 -8.29 5.02 2.59
N LEU A 84 -9.43 5.40 3.15
CA LEU A 84 -10.00 6.74 3.06
C LEU A 84 -10.62 7.18 4.39
N LEU A 85 -10.94 8.47 4.49
CA LEU A 85 -11.74 9.02 5.58
C LEU A 85 -13.21 9.07 5.16
N GLY A 86 -14.09 8.51 6.00
CA GLY A 86 -15.52 8.69 5.86
C GLY A 86 -15.94 10.14 6.11
N PRO A 87 -17.18 10.53 5.76
CA PRO A 87 -17.69 11.87 6.03
C PRO A 87 -17.73 12.25 7.51
N ASP A 88 -17.76 11.26 8.40
CA ASP A 88 -17.69 11.39 9.86
C ASP A 88 -16.23 11.49 10.38
N GLY A 89 -15.25 11.44 9.48
CA GLY A 89 -13.82 11.42 9.83
C GLY A 89 -13.34 10.06 10.32
N ALA A 90 -14.15 8.99 10.23
CA ALA A 90 -13.71 7.66 10.58
C ALA A 90 -12.76 7.09 9.50
N PRO A 91 -11.68 6.41 9.89
CA PRO A 91 -10.81 5.73 8.93
C PRO A 91 -11.48 4.45 8.42
N HIS A 92 -11.38 4.21 7.12
CA HIS A 92 -11.86 2.99 6.48
C HIS A 92 -10.80 2.48 5.51
N CYS A 93 -10.39 1.21 5.65
CA CYS A 93 -9.55 0.55 4.65
C CYS A 93 -10.26 -0.68 4.09
N ALA A 94 -10.01 -0.99 2.82
CA ALA A 94 -10.57 -2.18 2.21
C ALA A 94 -9.96 -3.44 2.83
N ALA A 95 -10.81 -4.39 3.18
CA ALA A 95 -10.37 -5.67 3.73
C ALA A 95 -9.82 -6.60 2.64
N ALA A 96 -10.24 -6.42 1.39
CA ALA A 96 -9.63 -7.10 0.24
C ALA A 96 -8.21 -6.55 -0.01
N PRO A 97 -7.19 -7.40 -0.18
CA PRO A 97 -5.84 -6.97 -0.56
C PRO A 97 -5.84 -6.15 -1.86
N ASN A 98 -5.19 -4.98 -1.86
CA ASN A 98 -5.23 -4.00 -2.95
C ASN A 98 -6.64 -3.50 -3.32
N GLY A 99 -7.65 -3.82 -2.52
CA GLY A 99 -9.02 -3.42 -2.77
C GLY A 99 -9.21 -1.92 -2.60
N SER A 100 -10.25 -1.38 -3.22
CA SER A 100 -10.62 0.04 -3.13
C SER A 100 -11.68 0.30 -2.07
N CYS A 101 -11.64 1.50 -1.50
CA CYS A 101 -12.76 2.10 -0.80
C CYS A 101 -13.20 3.34 -1.58
N ASN A 102 -14.51 3.61 -1.60
CA ASN A 102 -15.08 4.80 -2.21
C ASN A 102 -16.19 5.38 -1.33
N ILE A 103 -16.41 6.69 -1.44
CA ILE A 103 -17.54 7.38 -0.79
C ILE A 103 -18.64 7.54 -1.84
N GLY A 104 -19.80 6.94 -1.58
CA GLY A 104 -20.97 7.04 -2.44
C GLY A 104 -21.68 8.39 -2.34
N PRO A 105 -22.69 8.63 -3.20
CA PRO A 105 -23.37 9.93 -3.28
C PRO A 105 -24.10 10.38 -2.01
N ALA A 106 -24.48 9.44 -1.15
CA ALA A 106 -25.13 9.71 0.14
C ALA A 106 -24.14 9.69 1.32
N GLY A 107 -22.83 9.72 1.05
CA GLY A 107 -21.78 9.65 2.06
C GLY A 107 -21.49 8.23 2.56
N GLN A 108 -22.11 7.20 1.98
CA GLN A 108 -21.85 5.82 2.38
C GLN A 108 -20.45 5.37 1.96
N VAL A 109 -19.69 4.82 2.90
CA VAL A 109 -18.39 4.23 2.59
C VAL A 109 -18.59 2.80 2.11
N VAL A 110 -18.10 2.49 0.91
CA VAL A 110 -18.15 1.15 0.32
C VAL A 110 -16.73 0.70 0.05
N CYS A 111 -16.33 -0.39 0.69
CA CYS A 111 -15.01 -0.99 0.59
C CYS A 111 -15.09 -2.42 0.08
N GLU A 112 -14.18 -2.79 -0.82
CA GLU A 112 -14.06 -4.15 -1.30
C GLU A 112 -13.66 -5.11 -0.17
N GLY A 113 -14.44 -6.18 0.00
CA GLY A 113 -14.30 -7.10 1.13
C GLY A 113 -14.81 -6.57 2.46
N GLY A 114 -15.42 -5.38 2.49
CA GLY A 114 -15.81 -4.69 3.72
C GLY A 114 -14.73 -3.73 4.24
N SER A 115 -15.06 -3.02 5.31
CA SER A 115 -14.15 -2.06 5.93
C SER A 115 -13.47 -2.67 7.16
N THR A 116 -12.15 -2.54 7.21
CA THR A 116 -11.33 -2.95 8.37
C THR A 116 -10.24 -1.92 8.61
N VAL A 117 -9.84 -1.73 9.86
CA VAL A 117 -8.71 -0.88 10.24
C VAL A 117 -7.93 -1.54 11.37
N VAL A 118 -6.61 -1.50 11.26
CA VAL A 118 -5.68 -1.86 12.34
C VAL A 118 -4.72 -0.69 12.58
N PRO A 119 -4.04 -0.63 13.73
CA PRO A 119 -2.96 0.35 13.90
C PRO A 119 -1.89 0.21 12.82
N ALA A 120 -1.48 1.33 12.23
CA ALA A 120 -0.29 1.35 11.38
C ALA A 120 0.98 1.14 12.22
N VAL A 121 2.07 0.77 11.57
CA VAL A 121 3.34 0.44 12.25
C VAL A 121 4.44 1.42 11.88
N ARG A 122 5.43 1.61 12.76
CA ARG A 122 6.64 2.37 12.41
C ARG A 122 7.42 1.56 11.37
N PRO A 123 7.78 2.15 10.21
CA PRO A 123 8.56 1.42 9.22
C PRO A 123 9.99 1.18 9.71
N PRO A 124 10.61 0.06 9.35
CA PRO A 124 12.04 -0.15 9.55
C PRO A 124 12.84 0.68 8.54
N LEU A 125 14.11 0.90 8.87
CA LEU A 125 15.09 1.38 7.89
C LEU A 125 15.21 0.39 6.73
N CYS A 126 15.42 0.91 5.53
CA CYS A 126 15.83 0.08 4.42
C CYS A 126 17.19 -0.56 4.71
N GLN A 127 17.35 -1.83 4.35
CA GLN A 127 18.62 -2.56 4.44
C GLN A 127 19.43 -2.40 3.16
#